data_AF-A0A5J5R8M6-F1
#
_entry.id   AF-A0A5J5R8M6-F1
#
_cell.length_a   1.000
_cell.length_b   1.000
_cell.length_c   1.000
_cell.angle_alpha   90.00
_cell.angle_beta   90.00
_cell.angle_gamma   90.00
#
_symmetry.space_group_name_H-M   'P 1'
#
loop_
_entity.id
_entity.type
_entity.pdbx_description
1 polymer ?
#
loop_
_entity_poly.entity_id
_entity_poly.type
_entity_poly.pdbx_seq_one_letter_code
_entity_poly.pdbx_strand_id
1 'polypeptide(L)' 'MKMASGGVAIVATLGYFALYSNKKPEASAKDVAKVTAGVAKPGNTRPR' A
#
# COMPACT_ATOMS: atom_id res chain seq x y z
N MET A 1 12.77 7.24 26.69
CA MET A 1 12.57 7.90 25.38
C MET A 1 12.62 6.96 24.18
N LYS A 2 13.58 6.01 24.08
CA LYS A 2 13.76 5.11 22.93
C LYS A 2 12.51 4.29 22.53
N MET A 3 11.78 3.74 23.50
CA MET A 3 10.55 2.97 23.26
C MET A 3 9.40 3.87 22.76
N ALA A 4 9.28 5.08 23.31
CA ALA A 4 8.26 6.04 22.89
C ALA A 4 8.50 6.52 21.44
N SER A 5 9.75 6.83 21.08
CA SER A 5 10.12 7.19 19.70
C SER A 5 9.90 6.03 18.73
N GLY A 6 10.18 4.79 19.15
CA GLY A 6 9.90 3.60 18.34
C GLY A 6 8.40 3.42 18.09
N GLY A 7 7.58 3.57 19.13
CA GLY A 7 6.12 3.51 19.02
C GLY A 7 5.55 4.57 18.07
N VAL A 8 6.00 5.82 18.20
CA VAL A 8 5.57 6.92 17.31
C VAL A 8 5.95 6.64 15.85
N ALA A 9 7.16 6.15 15.59
CA ALA A 9 7.61 5.82 14.24
C ALA A 9 6.76 4.72 13.60
N ILE A 10 6.41 3.68 14.35
CA ILE A 10 5.56 2.58 13.88
C ILE A 10 4.16 3.10 13.53
N VAL A 11 3.53 3.84 14.45
CA VAL A 11 2.17 4.38 14.22
C VAL A 11 2.15 5.34 13.04
N ALA A 12 3.13 6.23 12.91
CA ALA A 12 3.23 7.14 11.77
C ALA A 12 3.38 6.38 10.44
N THR A 13 4.20 5.33 10.42
CA THR A 13 4.39 4.48 9.23
C THR A 13 3.10 3.77 8.85
N LEU A 14 2.43 3.12 9.80
CA LEU A 14 1.16 2.44 9.56
C LEU A 14 0.06 3.40 9.11
N GLY A 15 -0.03 4.58 9.73
CA GLY A 15 -0.97 5.64 9.34
C GLY A 15 -0.74 6.12 7.91
N TYR A 16 0.52 6.35 7.53
CA TYR A 16 0.88 6.69 6.15
C TYR A 16 0.47 5.58 5.17
N PHE A 17 0.77 4.31 5.48
CA PHE A 17 0.38 3.19 4.63
C PHE A 17 -1.15 3.04 4.50
N ALA A 18 -1.90 3.25 5.57
CA ALA A 18 -3.35 3.21 5.55
C ALA A 18 -3.93 4.30 4.63
N LEU A 19 -3.44 5.54 4.76
CA LEU A 19 -3.84 6.65 3.89
C LEU A 19 -3.42 6.40 2.43
N TYR A 20 -2.21 5.91 2.22
CA TYR A 20 -1.69 5.57 0.89
C TYR A 20 -2.50 4.48 0.21
N SER A 21 -2.96 3.47 0.97
CA SER A 21 -3.81 2.39 0.45
C SER A 21 -5.17 2.91 -0.01
N ASN A 22 -5.66 4.01 0.57
CA ASN A 22 -6.91 4.67 0.16
C ASN A 22 -6.72 5.65 -1.02
N LYS A 23 -5.49 5.89 -1.48
CA LYS A 23 -5.24 6.81 -2.61
C LYS A 23 -5.83 6.30 -3.94
N LYS A 24 -5.95 4.98 -4.09
CA LYS A 24 -6.47 4.28 -5.27
C LYS A 24 -7.38 3.14 -4.86
N PRO A 25 -8.59 3.42 -4.34
CA PRO A 25 -9.51 2.37 -3.87
C PRO A 25 -9.94 1.42 -5.00
N GLU A 26 -9.84 1.85 -6.26
CA GLU A 26 -10.10 1.03 -7.44
C GLU A 26 -9.02 -0.05 -7.70
N ALA A 27 -7.81 0.12 -7.15
CA ALA A 27 -6.70 -0.81 -7.32
C ALA A 27 -6.77 -1.94 -6.29
N SER A 28 -7.10 -3.15 -6.75
CA SER A 28 -7.14 -4.33 -5.88
C SER A 28 -5.73 -4.75 -5.43
N ALA A 29 -5.58 -5.18 -4.17
CA ALA A 29 -4.34 -5.76 -3.67
C ALA A 29 -3.80 -6.92 -4.54
N LYS A 30 -4.71 -7.70 -5.14
CA LYS A 30 -4.36 -8.78 -6.08
C LYS A 30 -3.72 -8.25 -7.37
N ASP A 31 -4.22 -7.13 -7.89
CA ASP A 31 -3.68 -6.51 -9.09
C ASP A 31 -2.28 -5.92 -8.81
N VAL A 32 -2.10 -5.29 -7.65
CA VAL A 32 -0.79 -4.80 -7.18
C VAL A 32 0.19 -5.98 -7.01
N ALA A 33 -0.22 -7.08 -6.38
CA ALA A 33 0.63 -8.25 -6.21
C ALA A 33 1.13 -8.82 -7.55
N LYS A 34 0.27 -8.84 -8.58
CA LYS A 34 0.68 -9.25 -9.93
C LYS A 34 1.67 -8.28 -10.57
N VAL A 35 1.50 -6.98 -10.36
CA VAL A 35 2.44 -5.96 -10.85
C VAL A 35 3.80 -6.15 -10.19
N THR A 36 3.82 -6.29 -8.86
CA THR A 36 5.06 -6.52 -8.09
C THR A 36 5.74 -7.83 -8.49
N ALA A 37 4.98 -8.89 -8.76
CA ALA A 37 5.51 -10.17 -9.22
C ALA A 37 5.85 -10.21 -10.72
N GLY A 38 5.64 -9.13 -11.48
CA GLY A 38 5.95 -9.06 -12.92
C GLY A 38 5.01 -9.85 -13.83
N VAL A 39 3.86 -10.31 -13.32
CA VAL A 39 2.89 -11.16 -14.04
C VAL A 39 1.56 -10.45 -14.34
N ALA A 40 1.53 -9.13 -14.20
CA ALA A 40 0.36 -8.32 -14.52
C ALA A 40 0.07 -8.30 -16.02
N LYS A 41 -1.22 -8.27 -16.37
CA LYS A 41 -1.72 -8.04 -17.74
C LYS A 41 -2.24 -6.59 -17.85
N PRO A 42 -2.42 -6.04 -19.05
CA PRO A 42 -2.97 -4.69 -19.24
C PRO A 42 -4.34 -4.47 -18.56
N GLY A 43 -5.13 -5.54 -18.41
CA GLY A 43 -6.39 -5.51 -17.68
C GLY A 43 -6.27 -5.30 -16.17
N ASN A 44 -5.09 -5.47 -15.57
CA ASN A 44 -4.85 -5.30 -14.13
C ASN A 44 -4.45 -3.87 -13.75
N THR A 45 -4.01 -3.05 -14.71
CA THR A 45 -3.50 -1.69 -14.46
C THR A 45 -4.36 -0.59 -15.08
N ARG A 46 -5.31 -0.94 -15.96
CA ARG A 46 -6.25 0.03 -16.53
C ARG A 46 -7.32 0.45 -15.51
N PRO A 47 -7.82 1.70 -15.57
CA PRO A 47 -8.98 2.12 -14.80
C PRO A 47 -10.18 1.18 -15.02
N ARG A 48 -10.97 0.97 -13.97
CA ARG A 48 -12.19 0.17 -14.03
C ARG A 48 -13.40 1.05 -14.31
#